data_AF-A0A542Q3J6-F1
#
_entry.id   AF-A0A542Q3J6-F1
#
_cell.length_a   1.000
_cell.length_b   1.000
_cell.length_c   1.000
_cell.angle_alpha   90.00
_cell.angle_beta   90.00
_cell.angle_gamma   90.00
#
_symmetry.space_group_name_H-M   'P 1'
#
loop_
_entity.id
_entity.type
_entity.pdbx_description
1 polymer ?
#
loop_
_entity_poly.entity_id
_entity_poly.type
_entity_poly.pdbx_seq_one_letter_code
_entity_poly.pdbx_strand_id
1 'polypeptide(L)'
;MTFFLRGEYLSTTYLPQRTATFPANVAVTCVKFGADGITGSTKTVKFASASNAPFDRRAIVNGRPMVRITAGGLTGYWAPTAQVLTDGR
;
A
#
# COMPACT_ATOMS: atom_id res chain seq x y z
N MET A 1 10.56 -21.52 7.37
CA MET A 1 9.93 -20.54 8.28
C MET A 1 10.50 -19.17 7.95
N THR A 2 9.74 -18.27 7.34
CA THR A 2 10.22 -16.91 7.05
C THR A 2 9.83 -16.02 8.21
N PHE A 3 10.81 -15.49 8.93
CA PHE A 3 10.58 -14.57 10.04
C PHE A 3 10.56 -13.14 9.49
N PHE A 4 9.49 -12.42 9.76
CA PHE A 4 9.38 -10.99 9.47
C PHE A 4 8.73 -10.30 10.67
N LEU A 5 9.03 -9.03 10.82
CA LEU A 5 8.42 -8.20 11.84
C LEU A 5 6.97 -7.85 11.40
N ARG A 6 5.99 -8.14 12.27
CA ARG A 6 4.55 -8.04 11.94
C ARG A 6 4.03 -6.63 12.21
N GLY A 7 3.32 -6.04 11.24
CA GLY A 7 2.84 -4.66 11.35
C GLY A 7 3.65 -3.67 10.53
N GLU A 8 3.56 -2.39 10.89
CA GLU A 8 4.21 -1.26 10.22
C GLU A 8 5.57 -0.94 10.86
N TYR A 9 6.64 -0.89 10.06
CA TYR A 9 7.99 -0.53 10.52
C TYR A 9 8.67 0.46 9.60
N LEU A 10 9.58 1.28 10.14
CA LEU A 10 10.34 2.30 9.42
C LEU A 10 9.42 3.25 8.62
N SER A 11 8.36 3.71 9.28
CA SER A 11 7.34 4.56 8.68
C SER A 11 7.90 5.94 8.32
N THR A 12 7.71 6.35 7.08
CA THR A 12 7.95 7.72 6.60
C THR A 12 6.62 8.34 6.24
N THR A 13 6.26 9.45 6.90
CA THR A 13 5.07 10.24 6.58
C THR A 13 5.43 11.39 5.65
N TYR A 14 4.63 11.56 4.60
CA TYR A 14 4.72 12.66 3.67
C TYR A 14 3.63 13.69 4.02
N LEU A 15 4.05 14.95 4.19
CA LEU A 15 3.11 16.06 4.44
C LEU A 15 2.31 16.41 3.18
N PRO A 16 2.94 16.65 2.00
CA PRO A 16 2.20 16.59 0.76
C PRO A 16 1.90 15.13 0.42
N GLN A 17 0.64 14.84 0.14
CA GLN A 17 0.27 13.54 -0.41
C GLN A 17 0.99 13.32 -1.75
N ARG A 18 1.42 12.09 -1.96
CA ARG A 18 2.09 11.62 -3.17
C ARG A 18 1.15 10.73 -3.98
N THR A 19 1.54 10.37 -5.20
CA THR A 19 0.68 9.61 -6.11
C THR A 19 1.24 8.21 -6.36
N ALA A 20 0.43 7.19 -6.12
CA ALA A 20 0.68 5.83 -6.54
C ALA A 20 -0.11 5.53 -7.82
N THR A 21 0.55 4.94 -8.82
CA THR A 21 -0.07 4.50 -10.07
C THR A 21 -0.16 2.98 -10.10
N PHE A 22 -1.39 2.48 -10.09
CA PHE A 22 -1.71 1.07 -10.29
C PHE A 22 -1.68 0.77 -11.80
N PRO A 23 -0.84 -0.17 -12.26
CA PRO A 23 -0.77 -0.53 -13.67
C PRO A 23 -2.07 -1.17 -14.17
N ALA A 24 -2.38 -0.96 -15.45
CA ALA A 24 -3.52 -1.60 -16.10
C ALA A 24 -3.36 -3.13 -16.10
N ASN A 25 -4.46 -3.86 -15.87
CA ASN A 25 -4.54 -5.32 -15.94
C ASN A 25 -3.60 -6.09 -15.00
N VAL A 26 -3.04 -5.44 -13.98
CA VAL A 26 -2.24 -6.09 -12.91
C VAL A 26 -3.10 -6.25 -11.67
N ALA A 27 -3.14 -7.47 -11.12
CA ALA A 27 -3.78 -7.73 -9.84
C ALA A 27 -2.86 -7.29 -8.69
N VAL A 28 -3.31 -6.33 -7.89
CA VAL A 28 -2.57 -5.80 -6.74
C VAL A 28 -3.33 -6.15 -5.46
N THR A 29 -2.66 -6.84 -4.54
CA THR A 29 -3.26 -7.19 -3.25
C THR A 29 -2.84 -6.20 -2.19
N CYS A 30 -3.79 -5.38 -1.75
CA CYS A 30 -3.60 -4.38 -0.72
C CYS A 30 -4.01 -4.93 0.65
N VAL A 31 -3.39 -4.46 1.72
CA VAL A 31 -3.65 -4.90 3.10
C VAL A 31 -4.09 -3.74 3.97
N LYS A 32 -5.06 -3.95 4.84
CA LYS A 32 -5.47 -2.98 5.87
C LYS A 32 -5.27 -3.62 7.24
N PHE A 33 -4.72 -2.85 8.17
CA PHE A 33 -4.54 -3.31 9.54
C PHE A 33 -5.85 -3.16 10.33
N GLY A 34 -6.11 -4.10 11.23
CA GLY A 34 -7.12 -3.98 12.28
C GLY A 34 -6.64 -3.05 13.39
N ALA A 35 -7.48 -2.83 14.41
CA ALA A 35 -7.17 -1.95 15.55
C ALA A 35 -5.96 -2.43 16.38
N ASP A 36 -5.62 -3.72 16.28
CA ASP A 36 -4.50 -4.41 16.91
C ASP A 36 -3.18 -4.30 16.13
N GLY A 37 -3.15 -3.56 15.02
CA GLY A 37 -1.95 -3.41 14.18
C GLY A 37 -1.60 -4.68 13.40
N ILE A 38 -2.46 -5.69 13.43
CA ILE A 38 -2.35 -6.93 12.67
C ILE A 38 -3.07 -6.76 11.33
N THR A 39 -2.60 -7.44 10.28
CA THR A 39 -3.33 -7.50 9.00
C THR A 39 -4.74 -8.01 9.23
N GLY A 40 -5.71 -7.10 9.18
CA GLY A 40 -7.11 -7.38 9.48
C GLY A 40 -7.92 -7.64 8.21
N SER A 41 -7.53 -7.07 7.07
CA SER A 41 -8.25 -7.30 5.81
C SER A 41 -7.33 -7.20 4.61
N THR A 42 -7.53 -8.06 3.62
CA THR A 42 -6.92 -7.97 2.29
C THR A 42 -7.97 -7.50 1.28
N LYS A 43 -7.54 -6.78 0.25
CA LYS A 43 -8.37 -6.43 -0.89
C LYS A 43 -7.52 -6.49 -2.16
N THR A 44 -7.89 -7.38 -3.07
CA THR A 44 -7.26 -7.46 -4.38
C THR A 44 -8.04 -6.61 -5.37
N VAL A 45 -7.32 -5.71 -6.06
CA VAL A 45 -7.87 -4.88 -7.13
C VAL A 45 -7.20 -5.19 -8.45
N LYS A 46 -7.94 -5.05 -9.54
CA LYS A 46 -7.43 -5.08 -10.91
C LYS A 46 -8.20 -4.03 -11.69
N PHE A 47 -7.49 -3.06 -12.26
CA PHE A 47 -8.09 -1.99 -13.04
C PHE A 47 -7.95 -2.27 -14.54
N ALA A 48 -8.97 -1.97 -15.33
CA ALA A 48 -8.93 -2.13 -16.78
C ALA A 48 -7.93 -1.17 -17.46
N SER A 49 -7.65 -0.03 -16.82
CA SER A 49 -6.69 0.99 -17.24
C SER A 49 -5.82 1.40 -16.06
N ALA A 50 -4.71 2.11 -16.31
CA ALA A 50 -3.88 2.63 -15.24
C ALA A 50 -4.71 3.56 -14.34
N SER A 51 -4.53 3.44 -13.02
CA SER A 51 -5.35 4.17 -12.04
C SER A 51 -4.46 4.81 -10.99
N ASN A 52 -4.72 6.07 -10.67
CA ASN A 52 -3.97 6.84 -9.68
C ASN A 52 -4.71 6.89 -8.34
N ALA A 53 -3.95 6.80 -7.25
CA ALA A 53 -4.47 7.04 -5.92
C ALA A 53 -3.46 7.82 -5.06
N PRO A 54 -3.91 8.78 -4.23
CA PRO A 54 -3.02 9.49 -3.33
C PRO A 54 -2.58 8.58 -2.17
N PHE A 55 -1.35 8.78 -1.67
CA PHE A 55 -0.80 8.14 -0.49
C PHE A 55 -0.06 9.14 0.41
N ASP A 56 -0.04 8.89 1.72
CA ASP A 56 0.61 9.78 2.71
C ASP A 56 1.76 9.12 3.48
N ARG A 57 1.92 7.80 3.38
CA ARG A 57 2.94 7.06 4.14
C ARG A 57 3.58 5.97 3.33
N ARG A 58 4.83 5.66 3.67
CA ARG A 58 5.57 4.47 3.25
C ARG A 58 6.14 3.75 4.46
N ALA A 59 6.10 2.42 4.45
CA ALA A 59 6.64 1.60 5.54
C ALA A 59 7.00 0.19 5.04
N ILE A 60 7.71 -0.56 5.88
CA ILE A 60 7.80 -2.02 5.77
C ILE A 60 6.61 -2.64 6.49
N VAL A 61 5.73 -3.29 5.74
CA VAL A 61 4.54 -3.99 6.22
C VAL A 61 4.75 -5.49 6.07
N ASN A 62 4.82 -6.22 7.19
CA ASN A 62 5.06 -7.66 7.19
C ASN A 62 6.27 -8.07 6.32
N GLY A 63 7.36 -7.32 6.42
CA GLY A 63 8.59 -7.53 5.63
C GLY A 63 8.53 -7.03 4.18
N ARG A 64 7.46 -6.36 3.75
CA ARG A 64 7.30 -5.86 2.37
C ARG A 64 7.19 -4.33 2.33
N PRO A 65 7.94 -3.63 1.46
CA PRO A 65 7.79 -2.18 1.31
C PRO A 65 6.43 -1.84 0.68
N MET A 66 5.67 -0.97 1.36
CA MET A 66 4.30 -0.62 0.99
C MET A 66 4.00 0.88 1.21
N VAL A 67 2.96 1.38 0.55
CA VAL A 67 2.45 2.77 0.69
C VAL A 67 0.99 2.79 1.11
N ARG A 68 0.60 3.73 1.99
CA ARG A 68 -0.76 3.84 2.54
C ARG A 68 -1.64 4.77 1.70
N ILE A 69 -2.66 4.21 1.06
CA ILE A 69 -3.61 4.96 0.23
C ILE A 69 -4.56 5.80 1.10
N THR A 70 -4.82 7.04 0.70
CA THR A 70 -5.62 8.00 1.49
C THR A 70 -6.97 8.38 0.89
N ALA A 71 -7.28 7.94 -0.34
CA ALA A 71 -8.56 8.24 -0.99
C ALA A 71 -9.13 7.06 -1.80
N GLY A 72 -10.41 7.17 -2.15
CA GLY A 72 -11.12 6.21 -2.98
C GLY A 72 -11.44 4.88 -2.29
N GLY A 73 -11.71 3.84 -3.07
CA GLY A 73 -12.11 2.51 -2.57
C GLY A 73 -11.02 1.72 -1.82
N LEU A 74 -9.83 2.31 -1.68
CA LEU A 74 -8.65 1.75 -0.98
C LEU A 74 -8.20 2.62 0.20
N THR A 75 -8.98 3.61 0.65
CA THR A 75 -8.61 4.44 1.81
C THR A 75 -8.23 3.60 3.04
N GLY A 76 -7.02 3.83 3.54
CA GLY A 76 -6.43 3.14 4.69
C GLY A 76 -5.79 1.78 4.36
N TYR A 77 -5.82 1.33 3.10
CA TYR A 77 -5.09 0.15 2.66
C TYR A 77 -3.64 0.49 2.29
N TRP A 78 -2.74 -0.46 2.52
CA TRP A 78 -1.36 -0.46 2.11
C TRP A 78 -1.21 -1.23 0.79
N ALA A 79 -0.62 -0.59 -0.22
CA ALA A 79 -0.32 -1.17 -1.52
C ALA A 79 1.20 -1.47 -1.62
N PRO A 80 1.59 -2.62 -2.19
CA PRO A 80 3.00 -3.00 -2.31
C PRO A 80 3.72 -2.14 -3.36
N THR A 81 4.86 -1.53 -2.99
CA THR A 81 5.63 -0.67 -3.90
C THR A 81 6.29 -1.43 -5.05
N ALA A 82 6.34 -2.77 -4.98
CA ALA A 82 6.83 -3.62 -6.07
C ALA A 82 5.82 -3.75 -7.23
N GLN A 83 4.55 -3.37 -7.02
CA GLN A 83 3.48 -3.53 -8.02
C GLN A 83 2.83 -2.21 -8.42
N VAL A 84 3.11 -1.11 -7.71
CA VAL A 84 2.61 0.23 -8.04
C VAL A 84 3.79 1.16 -8.30
N LEU A 85 3.66 2.02 -9.30
CA LEU A 85 4.65 3.06 -9.57
C LEU A 85 4.44 4.22 -8.59
N THR A 86 5.53 4.74 -8.02
CA THR A 86 5.50 5.92 -7.15
C THR A 86 6.50 6.95 -7.66
N ASP A 87 6.23 8.22 -7.40
CA ASP A 87 6.96 9.42 -7.84
C ASP A 87 8.44 9.53 -7.40
N GLY A 88 9.06 8.45 -6.89
CA GLY A 88 10.44 8.47 -6.40
C GLY A 88 11.21 7.16 -6.54
N ARG A 89 10.74 6.20 -7.35
CA ARG A 89 11.53 5.03 -7.75
C ARG A 89 10.92 4.28 -8.93
#